data_AF-A0A6J4VYC2-F1
#
_entry.id   AF-A0A6J4VYC2-F1
#
_cell.length_a   1.000
_cell.length_b   1.000
_cell.length_c   1.000
_cell.angle_alpha   90.00
_cell.angle_beta   90.00
_cell.angle_gamma   90.00
#
_symmetry.space_group_name_H-M   'P 1'
#
loop_
_entity.id
_entity.type
_entity.pdbx_description
1 polymer ?
#
loop_
_entity_poly.entity_id
_entity_poly.type
_entity_poly.pdbx_seq_one_letter_code
_entity_poly.pdbx_strand_id
1 'polypeptide(L)'
;REAVRLSEHADVSVVQVAQELGISDYSLYKWRKQARSGGELTFPGNGKVALTAEQQENQRLKRELERVTQERDVLKKAVKFFAGESK
;
A
#
# COMPACT_ATOMS: atom_id res chain seq x y z
N ARG A 1 5.40 15.04 -11.03
CA ARG A 1 4.20 15.90 -10.93
C ARG A 1 3.86 16.57 -12.27
N GLU A 2 4.85 17.09 -13.00
CA GLU A 2 4.63 17.80 -14.27
C GLU A 2 3.98 16.95 -15.37
N ALA A 3 4.39 15.68 -15.54
CA ALA A 3 3.78 14.77 -16.52
C ALA A 3 2.26 14.59 -16.35
N VAL A 4 1.79 14.43 -15.11
CA VAL A 4 0.36 14.26 -14.81
C VAL A 4 -0.40 15.55 -15.12
N ARG A 5 0.15 16.70 -14.73
CA ARG A 5 -0.44 18.03 -15.02
C ARG A 5 -0.58 18.28 -16.52
N LEU A 6 0.46 17.95 -17.30
CA LEU A 6 0.43 18.06 -18.76
C LEU A 6 -0.64 17.13 -19.39
N SER A 7 -0.84 15.94 -18.82
CA SER A 7 -1.83 14.95 -19.28
C SER A 7 -3.29 15.20 -18.83
N GLU A 8 -3.52 16.23 -18.01
CA GLU A 8 -4.86 16.59 -17.48
C GLU A 8 -5.63 17.54 -18.39
N HIS A 9 -4.94 18.20 -19.33
CA HIS A 9 -5.59 19.03 -20.35
C HIS A 9 -6.46 18.15 -21.27
N ALA A 10 -7.73 18.55 -21.46
CA ALA A 10 -8.72 17.78 -22.21
C ALA A 10 -8.32 17.55 -23.68
N ASP A 11 -7.49 18.43 -24.23
CA ASP A 11 -7.09 18.43 -25.64
C ASP A 11 -5.80 17.64 -25.91
N VAL A 12 -5.18 17.03 -24.89
CA VAL A 12 -3.89 16.37 -25.02
C VAL A 12 -4.02 14.87 -24.76
N SER A 13 -3.54 14.06 -25.71
CA SER A 13 -3.51 12.60 -25.55
C SER A 13 -2.45 12.20 -24.53
N VAL A 14 -2.83 11.35 -23.56
CA VAL A 14 -1.91 10.75 -22.58
C VAL A 14 -0.73 10.04 -23.28
N VAL A 15 -0.99 9.42 -24.44
CA VAL A 15 0.03 8.71 -25.21
C VAL A 15 1.06 9.69 -25.78
N GLN A 16 0.62 10.84 -26.28
CA GLN A 16 1.53 11.87 -26.82
C GLN A 16 2.42 12.45 -25.72
N VAL A 17 1.84 12.77 -24.56
CA VAL A 17 2.60 13.26 -23.39
C VAL A 17 3.60 12.21 -22.90
N ALA A 18 3.21 10.94 -22.89
CA ALA A 18 4.10 9.86 -22.48
C ALA A 18 5.28 9.69 -23.44
N GLN A 19 5.03 9.78 -24.75
CA GLN A 19 6.06 9.73 -25.79
C GLN A 19 7.03 10.91 -25.71
N GLU A 20 6.52 12.13 -25.56
CA GLU A 20 7.34 13.34 -25.44
C GLU A 20 8.24 13.31 -24.19
N LEU A 21 7.73 12.74 -23.09
CA LEU A 21 8.47 12.61 -21.84
C LEU A 21 9.30 11.33 -21.74
N GLY A 22 9.27 10.46 -22.76
CA GLY A 22 10.01 9.19 -22.78
C GLY A 22 9.59 8.21 -21.68
N ILE A 23 8.35 8.28 -21.21
CA ILE A 23 7.81 7.41 -20.17
C ILE A 23 6.76 6.45 -20.73
N SER A 24 6.48 5.38 -20.01
CA SER A 24 5.37 4.48 -20.36
C SER A 24 4.02 5.18 -20.18
N ASP A 25 3.19 5.13 -21.24
CA ASP A 25 1.81 5.57 -21.27
C ASP A 25 0.96 4.92 -20.18
N TYR A 26 1.14 3.62 -19.94
CA TYR A 26 0.50 2.88 -18.84
C TYR A 26 0.79 3.50 -17.48
N SER A 27 2.04 3.91 -17.24
CA SER A 27 2.44 4.56 -15.99
C SER A 27 1.78 5.93 -15.85
N LEU A 28 1.70 6.69 -16.93
CA LEU A 28 1.05 7.99 -16.93
C LEU A 28 -0.47 7.89 -16.70
N TYR A 29 -1.16 6.91 -17.31
CA TYR A 29 -2.56 6.61 -17.03
C TYR A 29 -2.79 6.26 -15.55
N LYS A 30 -1.92 5.43 -14.98
CA LYS A 30 -1.99 5.03 -13.57
C LYS A 30 -1.80 6.25 -12.66
N TRP A 31 -0.82 7.10 -12.93
CA TRP A 31 -0.59 8.30 -12.13
C TRP A 31 -1.73 9.31 -12.24
N ARG A 32 -2.32 9.49 -13.44
CA ARG A 32 -3.50 10.35 -13.62
C ARG A 32 -4.70 9.86 -12.83
N LYS A 33 -4.93 8.54 -12.80
CA LYS A 33 -5.99 7.93 -11.99
C LYS A 33 -5.73 8.14 -10.48
N GLN A 34 -4.49 7.97 -10.04
CA GLN A 34 -4.08 8.14 -8.65
C GLN A 34 -4.13 9.60 -8.16
N ALA A 35 -3.81 10.56 -9.04
CA ALA A 35 -3.93 11.99 -8.76
C ALA A 35 -5.40 12.40 -8.57
N ARG A 36 -6.31 11.89 -9.42
CA ARG A 36 -7.76 12.14 -9.30
C ARG A 36 -8.39 11.53 -8.04
N SER A 37 -7.86 10.40 -7.55
CA SER A 37 -8.37 9.73 -6.35
C SER A 37 -7.86 10.32 -5.02
N GLY A 38 -7.30 11.54 -5.03
CA GLY A 38 -6.92 12.26 -3.79
C GLY A 38 -5.64 11.75 -3.11
N GLY A 39 -4.78 11.01 -3.83
CA GLY A 39 -3.56 10.46 -3.24
C GLY A 39 -2.40 11.45 -3.34
N GLU A 40 -2.10 12.16 -2.25
CA GLU A 40 -0.83 12.91 -2.04
C GLU A 40 0.43 12.01 -2.14
N LEU A 41 0.20 10.70 -2.23
CA LEU A 41 1.12 9.58 -2.27
C LEU A 41 1.60 9.22 -3.71
N THR A 42 1.42 10.11 -4.68
CA THR A 42 1.39 9.80 -6.13
C THR A 42 2.72 9.41 -6.78
N PHE A 43 3.86 9.45 -6.09
CA PHE A 43 5.16 9.10 -6.72
C PHE A 43 6.05 8.28 -5.78
N PRO A 44 5.83 6.97 -5.65
CA PRO A 44 6.86 6.12 -5.10
C PRO A 44 7.85 5.79 -6.21
N GLY A 45 8.95 6.54 -6.27
CA GLY A 45 10.06 6.26 -7.18
C GLY A 45 10.74 4.90 -6.98
N ASN A 46 10.21 4.00 -6.14
CA ASN A 46 10.82 2.73 -5.75
C ASN A 46 9.79 1.62 -5.42
N GLY A 47 8.72 1.47 -6.20
CA GLY A 47 7.83 0.29 -6.13
C GLY A 47 7.04 0.08 -4.83
N LYS A 48 7.25 0.89 -3.79
CA LYS A 48 6.48 0.86 -2.54
C LYS A 48 5.17 1.58 -2.79
N VAL A 49 4.05 0.85 -2.84
CA VAL A 49 2.73 1.48 -2.78
C VAL A 49 2.70 2.35 -1.53
N ALA A 50 2.66 3.65 -1.72
CA ALA A 50 2.59 4.59 -0.63
C ALA A 50 1.22 4.38 0.02
N LEU A 51 1.23 3.74 1.19
CA LEU A 51 0.04 3.36 1.94
C LEU A 51 -0.62 4.62 2.50
N THR A 52 -1.94 4.72 2.38
CA THR A 52 -2.70 5.76 3.10
C THR A 52 -2.52 5.60 4.61
N ALA A 53 -2.73 6.66 5.40
CA ALA A 53 -2.65 6.59 6.86
C ALA A 53 -3.53 5.45 7.42
N GLU A 54 -4.72 5.27 6.84
CA GLU A 54 -5.62 4.16 7.17
C GLU A 54 -5.03 2.78 6.85
N GLN A 55 -4.37 2.63 5.69
CA GLN A 55 -3.72 1.37 5.32
C GLN A 55 -2.51 1.06 6.20
N GLN A 56 -1.75 2.08 6.62
CA GLN A 56 -0.66 1.93 7.57
C GLN A 56 -1.16 1.45 8.93
N GLU A 57 -2.22 2.08 9.44
CA GLU A 57 -2.83 1.67 10.71
C GLU A 57 -3.42 0.26 10.60
N ASN A 58 -4.08 -0.09 9.50
CA ASN A 58 -4.54 -1.45 9.25
C ASN A 58 -3.39 -2.47 9.29
N GLN A 59 -2.25 -2.15 8.68
CA GLN A 59 -1.09 -3.04 8.70
C GLN A 59 -0.51 -3.18 10.12
N ARG A 60 -0.45 -2.09 10.88
CA ARG A 60 -0.02 -2.09 12.29
C ARG A 60 -0.94 -2.96 13.15
N LEU A 61 -2.26 -2.75 13.02
CA LEU A 61 -3.27 -3.52 13.76
C LEU A 61 -3.20 -5.01 13.44
N LYS A 62 -3.01 -5.38 12.16
CA LYS A 62 -2.84 -6.79 11.76
C LYS A 62 -1.62 -7.44 12.40
N ARG A 63 -0.48 -6.74 12.43
CA ARG A 63 0.74 -7.24 13.08
C ARG A 63 0.55 -7.41 14.58
N GLU A 64 -0.12 -6.47 15.23
CA GLU A 64 -0.37 -6.54 16.66
C GLU A 64 -1.34 -7.67 17.01
N LEU A 65 -2.39 -7.86 16.21
CA LEU A 65 -3.32 -8.97 16.36
C LEU A 65 -2.62 -10.31 16.23
N GLU A 66 -1.71 -10.44 15.26
CA GLU A 66 -0.90 -11.65 15.07
C GLU A 66 -0.01 -11.93 16.29
N ARG A 67 0.71 -10.91 16.79
CA ARG A 67 1.56 -11.02 17.98
C ARG A 67 0.78 -11.50 19.20
N VAL A 68 -0.33 -10.83 19.52
CA VAL A 68 -1.16 -11.18 20.67
C VAL A 68 -1.80 -12.57 20.51
N THR A 69 -2.17 -12.94 19.28
CA THR A 69 -2.70 -14.28 19.00
C THR A 69 -1.65 -15.36 19.28
N GLN A 70 -0.41 -15.15 18.84
CA GLN A 70 0.70 -16.07 19.10
C GLN A 70 0.99 -16.19 20.61
N GLU A 71 1.06 -15.08 21.33
CA GLU A 71 1.29 -15.06 22.79
C GLU A 71 0.21 -15.85 23.53
N ARG A 72 -1.06 -15.61 23.20
CA ARG A 72 -2.18 -16.35 23.76
C ARG A 72 -2.07 -17.85 23.48
N ASP A 73 -1.67 -18.22 22.27
CA ASP A 73 -1.58 -19.63 21.88
C ASP A 73 -0.40 -20.33 22.56
N VAL A 74 0.71 -19.64 22.78
CA VAL A 74 1.83 -20.14 23.60
C VAL A 74 1.38 -20.37 25.04
N LEU A 75 0.69 -19.40 25.66
CA LEU A 75 0.17 -19.54 27.02
C LEU A 75 -0.83 -20.70 27.13
N LYS A 76 -1.74 -20.85 26.15
CA LYS A 76 -2.67 -21.98 26.09
C LYS A 76 -1.94 -23.33 26.00
N LYS A 77 -0.87 -23.41 25.20
CA LYS A 77 -0.05 -24.63 25.10
C LYS A 77 0.66 -24.94 26.42
N ALA A 78 1.22 -23.92 27.08
CA ALA A 78 1.87 -24.08 28.38
C ALA A 78 0.89 -24.59 29.45
N VAL A 79 -0.29 -23.99 29.57
CA VAL A 79 -1.33 -24.44 30.51
C VAL A 79 -1.70 -25.91 30.28
N LYS A 80 -1.88 -26.32 29.02
CA LYS A 80 -2.18 -27.72 28.69
C LYS A 80 -1.06 -28.67 29.09
N PHE A 81 0.20 -28.27 28.87
CA PHE A 81 1.36 -29.05 29.25
C PHE A 81 1.43 -29.25 30.77
N PHE A 82 1.38 -28.16 31.54
CA PHE A 82 1.47 -28.23 33.01
C PHE A 82 0.25 -28.91 33.67
N ALA A 83 -0.95 -28.77 33.11
CA ALA A 83 -2.13 -29.48 33.61
C ALA A 83 -2.07 -31.00 33.34
N GLY A 84 -1.31 -31.44 32.34
CA GLY A 84 -1.04 -32.86 32.07
C GLY A 84 0.04 -33.45 32.96
N GLU A 85 1.02 -32.64 33.40
CA GLU A 85 2.12 -33.07 34.30
C GLU A 85 1.74 -33.08 35.79
N SER A 86 0.68 -32.37 36.21
CA SER A 86 0.22 -32.35 37.62
C SER A 86 -0.66 -33.56 38.00
N LYS A 87 -0.60 -34.66 37.24
CA LYS A 87 -1.45 -35.84 37.43
C LYS A 87 -0.65 -37.10 37.69
#